data_AF-A0A4S9D7H5-F1
#
_entry.id   AF-A0A4S9D7H5-F1
#
_cell.length_a   1.000
_cell.length_b   1.000
_cell.length_c   1.000
_cell.angle_alpha   90.00
_cell.angle_beta   90.00
_cell.angle_gamma   90.00
#
_symmetry.space_group_name_H-M   'P 1'
#
loop_
_entity.id
_entity.type
_entity.pdbx_description
1 polymer ?
#
loop_
_entity_poly.entity_id
_entity_poly.type
_entity_poly.pdbx_seq_one_letter_code
_entity_poly.pdbx_strand_id
1 'polypeptide(L)'
;MPIEAATFGLEVEDGDRILMRVCLQYLSMEPFASGHRRDDKELLETLKQYPLLDYAAQTWAVHARKCELQQSDKDAIMRFLQTAHQPRGGNHGLWVHVLSPATDPWDLESLSTTHPLYYAASFGLYQIVQTILQEDPHVDINAQGGRYGSRPLFVACWREHYDIAHLLLDEGADVTLEDEASGFTALSLVSQWGKDSSETRRLIAHILTATATIGGAEQVYSLEDNGSSEHAGVDSNSAVTLEF
;
A
#
# COMPACT_ATOMS: atom_id res chain seq x y z
N MET A 1 18.31 14.34 45.22
CA MET A 1 17.43 15.07 44.28
C MET A 1 16.71 14.02 43.46
N PRO A 2 15.40 13.80 43.66
CA PRO A 2 14.61 13.00 42.73
C PRO A 2 14.57 13.75 41.40
N ILE A 3 14.85 13.06 40.30
CA ILE A 3 14.60 13.61 38.96
C ILE A 3 13.08 13.69 38.83
N GLU A 4 12.52 14.89 38.80
CA GLU A 4 11.12 15.11 38.45
C GLU A 4 10.92 14.67 37.00
N ALA A 5 10.53 13.41 36.80
CA ALA A 5 10.17 12.86 35.49
C ALA A 5 8.98 13.61 34.85
N ALA A 6 8.30 14.50 35.60
CA ALA A 6 7.20 15.32 35.14
C ALA A 6 7.61 16.40 34.12
N THR A 7 8.87 16.86 34.09
CA THR A 7 9.31 17.90 33.13
C THR A 7 9.56 17.40 31.70
N PHE A 8 9.50 16.10 31.45
CA PHE A 8 9.68 15.48 30.13
C PHE A 8 8.49 14.61 29.71
N GLY A 9 7.32 14.79 30.34
CA GLY A 9 6.12 14.05 29.98
C GLY A 9 5.67 14.43 28.57
N LEU A 10 5.96 13.57 27.60
CA LEU A 10 5.31 13.59 26.30
C LEU A 10 3.90 13.04 26.47
N GLU A 11 2.89 13.80 26.05
CA GLU A 11 1.57 13.20 25.84
C GLU A 11 1.71 12.07 24.82
N VAL A 12 1.04 10.94 25.05
CA VAL A 12 1.21 9.73 24.22
C VAL A 12 0.91 10.03 22.75
N GLU A 13 -0.09 10.88 22.49
CA GLU A 13 -0.48 11.33 21.16
C GLU A 13 0.56 12.25 20.49
N ASP A 14 1.30 13.04 21.27
CA ASP A 14 2.43 13.84 20.77
C ASP A 14 3.65 12.97 20.47
N GLY A 15 3.83 11.88 21.21
CA GLY A 15 4.95 10.94 21.06
C GLY A 15 4.99 10.31 19.66
N ASP A 16 3.89 9.73 19.20
CA ASP A 16 3.82 9.13 17.87
C ASP A 16 4.03 10.18 16.77
N ARG A 17 3.46 11.39 16.90
CA ARG A 17 3.66 12.46 15.91
C ARG A 17 5.12 12.92 15.86
N ILE A 18 5.77 13.09 17.01
CA ILE A 18 7.19 13.46 17.09
C ILE A 18 8.06 12.37 16.48
N LEU A 19 7.84 11.10 16.82
CA LEU A 19 8.60 9.98 16.27
C LEU A 19 8.42 9.87 14.75
N MET A 20 7.19 10.00 14.26
CA MET A 20 6.92 10.06 12.82
C MET A 20 7.72 11.20 12.16
N ARG A 21 7.64 12.43 12.67
CA ARG A 21 8.35 13.59 12.10
C ARG A 21 9.86 13.38 12.12
N VAL A 22 10.42 12.87 13.21
CA VAL A 22 11.86 12.58 13.33
C VAL A 22 12.29 11.53 12.30
N CYS A 23 11.56 10.41 12.21
CA CYS A 23 11.89 9.35 11.26
C CYS A 23 11.76 9.84 9.81
N LEU A 24 10.68 10.56 9.48
CA LEU A 24 10.45 11.09 8.14
C LEU A 24 11.50 12.13 7.74
N GLN A 25 11.87 13.03 8.66
CA GLN A 25 12.94 14.01 8.45
C GLN A 25 14.29 13.32 8.25
N TYR A 26 14.58 12.26 9.02
CA TYR A 26 15.80 11.47 8.87
C TYR A 26 15.83 10.77 7.50
N LEU A 27 14.74 10.13 7.08
CA LEU A 27 14.63 9.51 5.76
C LEU A 27 14.72 10.53 4.60
N SER A 28 14.37 11.79 4.86
CA SER A 28 14.42 12.90 3.90
C SER A 28 15.77 13.64 3.86
N MET A 29 16.81 13.11 4.50
CA MET A 29 18.15 13.72 4.47
C MET A 29 18.79 13.66 3.07
N GLU A 30 19.65 14.64 2.77
CA GLU A 30 20.34 14.75 1.47
C GLU A 30 21.14 13.51 1.06
N PRO A 31 21.86 12.78 1.95
CA PRO A 31 22.60 11.57 1.56
C PRO A 31 21.71 10.42 1.05
N PHE A 32 20.39 10.53 1.23
CA PHE A 32 19.39 9.55 0.80
C PHE A 32 18.65 9.99 -0.46
N ALA A 33 18.78 11.26 -0.88
CA ALA A 33 18.09 11.82 -2.04
C ALA A 33 18.52 11.20 -3.38
N SER A 34 19.65 10.48 -3.41
CA SER A 34 20.15 9.77 -4.59
C SER A 34 19.46 8.44 -4.88
N GLY A 35 18.48 8.04 -4.07
CA GLY A 35 17.72 6.82 -4.34
C GLY A 35 18.21 5.57 -3.67
N HIS A 36 17.64 4.44 -4.10
CA HIS A 36 18.11 3.12 -3.73
C HIS A 36 19.60 2.93 -4.09
N ARG A 37 20.28 2.12 -3.28
CA ARG A 37 21.67 1.72 -3.55
C ARG A 37 21.77 0.76 -4.74
N ARG A 38 22.98 0.59 -5.28
CA ARG A 38 23.21 -0.27 -6.45
C ARG A 38 22.99 -1.75 -6.14
N ASP A 39 23.28 -2.13 -4.90
CA ASP A 39 23.17 -3.49 -4.39
C ASP A 39 23.03 -3.47 -2.86
N ASP A 40 22.78 -4.65 -2.29
CA ASP A 40 22.66 -4.83 -0.85
C ASP A 40 23.95 -4.52 -0.09
N LYS A 41 25.13 -4.65 -0.73
CA LYS A 41 26.40 -4.38 -0.06
C LYS A 41 26.52 -2.90 0.27
N GLU A 42 26.19 -2.03 -0.68
CA GLU A 42 26.12 -0.59 -0.46
C GLU A 42 25.00 -0.19 0.51
N LEU A 43 23.87 -0.91 0.48
CA LEU A 43 22.81 -0.70 1.47
C LEU A 43 23.32 -1.00 2.88
N LEU A 44 24.03 -2.12 3.06
CA LEU A 44 24.62 -2.51 4.35
C LEU A 44 25.67 -1.52 4.84
N GLU A 45 26.49 -0.97 3.95
CA GLU A 45 27.43 0.11 4.28
C GLU A 45 26.69 1.39 4.71
N THR A 46 25.60 1.73 4.03
CA THR A 46 24.72 2.85 4.40
C THR A 46 24.10 2.63 5.78
N LEU A 47 23.54 1.45 6.05
CA LEU A 47 22.93 1.12 7.34
C LEU A 47 23.94 1.19 8.51
N LYS A 48 25.20 0.80 8.27
CA LYS A 48 26.28 0.95 9.26
C LYS A 48 26.63 2.40 9.53
N GLN A 49 26.63 3.25 8.51
CA GLN A 49 26.93 4.67 8.62
C GLN A 49 25.78 5.46 9.28
N TYR A 50 24.55 5.00 9.11
CA TYR A 50 23.32 5.68 9.53
C TYR A 50 22.47 4.77 10.44
N PRO A 51 22.81 4.62 11.73
CA PRO A 51 22.19 3.61 12.60
C PRO A 51 20.68 3.75 12.82
N LEU A 52 20.10 4.95 12.63
CA LEU A 52 18.66 5.18 12.75
C LEU A 52 17.89 4.82 11.47
N LEU A 53 18.57 4.56 10.35
CA LEU A 53 17.93 4.39 9.04
C LEU A 53 16.95 3.20 9.02
N ASP A 54 17.38 2.06 9.55
CA ASP A 54 16.56 0.85 9.62
C ASP A 54 15.29 1.08 10.45
N TYR A 55 15.47 1.63 11.66
CA TYR A 55 14.36 1.96 12.54
C TYR A 55 13.41 2.97 11.89
N ALA A 56 13.93 4.07 11.34
CA ALA A 56 13.12 5.10 10.72
C ALA A 56 12.31 4.53 9.55
N ALA A 57 12.94 3.73 8.68
CA ALA A 57 12.30 3.11 7.53
C ALA A 57 11.14 2.17 7.92
N GLN A 58 11.32 1.38 8.98
CA GLN A 58 10.32 0.40 9.41
C GLN A 58 9.17 1.02 10.23
N THR A 59 9.37 2.16 10.90
CA THR A 59 8.45 2.62 11.96
C THR A 59 7.70 3.92 11.66
N TRP A 60 8.20 4.80 10.78
CA TRP A 60 7.58 6.12 10.58
C TRP A 60 6.09 6.03 10.23
N ALA A 61 5.72 5.08 9.36
CA ALA A 61 4.34 4.89 8.91
C ALA A 61 3.45 4.28 10.02
N VAL A 62 4.03 3.45 10.89
CA VAL A 62 3.33 2.90 12.07
C VAL A 62 2.96 4.02 13.05
N HIS A 63 3.86 4.97 13.25
CA HIS A 63 3.61 6.17 14.05
C HIS A 63 2.59 7.09 13.38
N ALA A 64 2.73 7.37 12.08
CA ALA A 64 1.79 8.20 11.32
C ALA A 64 0.35 7.69 11.40
N ARG A 65 0.15 6.36 11.30
CA ARG A 65 -1.17 5.72 11.37
C ARG A 65 -1.91 5.98 12.69
N LYS A 66 -1.19 6.20 13.79
CA LYS A 66 -1.79 6.46 15.11
C LYS A 66 -2.13 7.93 15.35
N CYS A 67 -1.75 8.81 14.42
CA CYS A 67 -1.89 10.25 14.57
C CYS A 67 -3.08 10.78 13.77
N GLU A 68 -3.78 11.77 14.33
CA GLU A 68 -4.56 12.71 13.51
C GLU A 68 -3.57 13.69 12.85
N LEU A 69 -3.34 13.53 11.55
CA LEU A 69 -2.29 14.24 10.81
C LEU A 69 -2.73 15.67 10.53
N GLN A 70 -1.91 16.62 10.96
CA GLN A 70 -2.08 18.03 10.55
C GLN A 70 -1.75 18.17 9.06
N GLN A 71 -2.22 19.24 8.42
CA GLN A 71 -1.90 19.49 7.01
C GLN A 71 -0.38 19.48 6.76
N SER A 72 0.41 20.09 7.64
CA SER A 72 1.88 20.07 7.53
C SER A 72 2.48 18.66 7.61
N ASP A 73 1.84 17.74 8.34
CA ASP A 73 2.26 16.34 8.41
C ASP A 73 1.99 15.63 7.08
N LYS A 74 0.77 15.83 6.54
CA LYS A 74 0.38 15.30 5.23
C LYS A 74 1.31 15.82 4.14
N ASP A 75 1.57 17.13 4.11
CA ASP A 75 2.48 17.74 3.13
C ASP A 75 3.90 17.18 3.21
N ALA A 76 4.40 16.90 4.42
CA ALA A 76 5.71 16.31 4.61
C ALA A 76 5.75 14.86 4.09
N ILE A 77 4.74 14.05 4.42
CA ILE A 77 4.63 12.67 3.95
C ILE A 77 4.49 12.63 2.42
N MET A 78 3.61 13.46 1.86
CA MET A 78 3.39 13.55 0.42
C MET A 78 4.67 13.97 -0.31
N ARG A 79 5.40 14.97 0.19
CA ARG A 79 6.69 15.38 -0.39
C ARG A 79 7.71 14.24 -0.38
N PHE A 80 7.78 13.49 0.73
CA PHE A 80 8.67 12.33 0.83
C PHE A 80 8.29 11.23 -0.17
N LEU A 81 7.02 10.83 -0.21
CA LEU A 81 6.53 9.80 -1.12
C LEU A 81 6.68 10.20 -2.59
N GLN A 82 6.44 11.47 -2.89
CA GLN A 82 6.61 12.01 -4.24
C GLN A 82 8.05 11.91 -4.73
N THR A 83 9.07 11.80 -3.88
CA THR A 83 10.46 11.60 -4.35
C THR A 83 10.66 10.37 -5.24
N ALA A 84 9.67 9.45 -5.30
CA ALA A 84 9.64 8.33 -6.25
C ALA A 84 9.86 8.72 -7.73
N HIS A 85 9.54 9.96 -8.14
CA HIS A 85 9.81 10.43 -9.52
C HIS A 85 11.29 10.80 -9.77
N GLN A 86 12.11 10.88 -8.73
CA GLN A 86 13.52 11.23 -8.84
C GLN A 86 14.34 10.00 -9.26
N PRO A 87 15.59 10.18 -9.75
CA PRO A 87 16.45 9.07 -10.12
C PRO A 87 16.54 8.03 -8.99
N ARG A 88 16.34 6.74 -9.31
CA ARG A 88 16.34 5.64 -8.34
C ARG A 88 15.33 5.82 -7.20
N GLY A 89 14.23 6.51 -7.48
CA GLY A 89 13.14 6.81 -6.54
C GLY A 89 13.47 7.81 -5.43
N GLY A 90 14.63 8.48 -5.45
CA GLY A 90 15.01 9.45 -4.41
C GLY A 90 14.94 8.90 -2.98
N ASN A 91 14.57 9.73 -2.01
CA ASN A 91 14.44 9.29 -0.61
C ASN A 91 13.45 8.11 -0.45
N HIS A 92 12.37 8.09 -1.23
CA HIS A 92 11.39 7.02 -1.28
C HIS A 92 12.00 5.71 -1.77
N GLY A 93 12.81 5.74 -2.84
CA GLY A 93 13.47 4.57 -3.39
C GLY A 93 14.46 3.95 -2.41
N LEU A 94 15.22 4.76 -1.66
CA LEU A 94 16.05 4.23 -0.58
C LEU A 94 15.20 3.57 0.51
N TRP A 95 14.11 4.21 0.92
CA TRP A 95 13.19 3.65 1.91
C TRP A 95 12.63 2.30 1.46
N VAL A 96 12.19 2.18 0.22
CA VAL A 96 11.72 0.91 -0.37
C VAL A 96 12.82 -0.14 -0.38
N HIS A 97 14.05 0.22 -0.74
CA HIS A 97 15.20 -0.70 -0.70
C HIS A 97 15.48 -1.19 0.73
N VAL A 98 15.40 -0.32 1.75
CA VAL A 98 15.54 -0.74 3.15
C VAL A 98 14.43 -1.72 3.57
N LEU A 99 13.20 -1.54 3.09
CA LEU A 99 12.07 -2.43 3.39
C LEU A 99 12.14 -3.78 2.67
N SER A 100 12.84 -3.85 1.55
CA SER A 100 12.94 -5.05 0.71
C SER A 100 14.40 -5.32 0.33
N PRO A 101 15.27 -5.62 1.32
CA PRO A 101 16.63 -6.03 1.03
C PRO A 101 16.62 -7.38 0.32
N ALA A 102 17.67 -7.68 -0.46
CA ALA A 102 17.76 -8.90 -1.28
C ALA A 102 16.63 -9.04 -2.32
N THR A 103 16.06 -7.91 -2.76
CA THR A 103 15.28 -7.87 -4.00
C THR A 103 16.26 -7.91 -5.17
N ASP A 104 15.89 -8.60 -6.26
CA ASP A 104 16.68 -8.58 -7.47
C ASP A 104 16.92 -7.10 -7.91
N PRO A 105 18.16 -6.71 -8.24
CA PRO A 105 18.47 -5.34 -8.65
C PRO A 105 17.62 -4.82 -9.81
N TRP A 106 17.15 -5.71 -10.71
CA TRP A 106 16.26 -5.35 -11.81
C TRP A 106 14.85 -4.99 -11.33
N ASP A 107 14.40 -5.57 -10.23
CA ASP A 107 13.09 -5.29 -9.63
C ASP A 107 13.10 -4.00 -8.78
N LEU A 108 14.26 -3.59 -8.24
CA LEU A 108 14.37 -2.39 -7.40
C LEU A 108 13.95 -1.10 -8.11
N GLU A 109 14.19 -0.98 -9.42
CA GLU A 109 13.76 0.19 -10.19
C GLU A 109 12.23 0.27 -10.25
N SER A 110 11.57 -0.86 -10.53
CA SER A 110 10.11 -0.99 -10.53
C SER A 110 9.49 -0.71 -9.15
N LEU A 111 10.13 -1.22 -8.10
CA LEU A 111 9.70 -0.98 -6.72
C LEU A 111 9.83 0.49 -6.32
N SER A 112 10.94 1.13 -6.69
CA SER A 112 11.22 2.52 -6.32
C SER A 112 10.32 3.54 -7.03
N THR A 113 9.65 3.12 -8.10
CA THR A 113 8.72 3.93 -8.90
C THR A 113 7.25 3.52 -8.69
N THR A 114 6.98 2.55 -7.82
CA THR A 114 5.62 2.16 -7.42
C THR A 114 4.85 3.38 -6.91
N HIS A 115 3.62 3.55 -7.39
CA HIS A 115 2.81 4.70 -7.02
C HIS A 115 2.58 4.77 -5.50
N PRO A 116 2.69 5.95 -4.85
CA PRO A 116 2.53 6.11 -3.40
C PRO A 116 1.24 5.52 -2.80
N LEU A 117 0.17 5.45 -3.59
CA LEU A 117 -1.12 4.88 -3.19
C LEU A 117 -0.96 3.45 -2.67
N TYR A 118 -0.13 2.63 -3.33
CA TYR A 118 0.13 1.24 -2.93
C TYR A 118 0.71 1.18 -1.51
N TYR A 119 1.76 1.95 -1.25
CA TYR A 119 2.42 1.94 0.06
C TYR A 119 1.54 2.57 1.14
N ALA A 120 0.82 3.65 0.84
CA ALA A 120 -0.12 4.24 1.78
C ALA A 120 -1.21 3.24 2.20
N ALA A 121 -1.74 2.48 1.24
CA ALA A 121 -2.68 1.39 1.51
C ALA A 121 -2.04 0.25 2.31
N SER A 122 -0.84 -0.20 1.92
CA SER A 122 -0.12 -1.28 2.61
C SER A 122 0.31 -0.92 4.05
N PHE A 123 0.48 0.35 4.38
CA PHE A 123 0.86 0.76 5.74
C PHE A 123 -0.32 1.22 6.59
N GLY A 124 -1.53 1.29 6.03
CA GLY A 124 -2.71 1.72 6.77
C GLY A 124 -2.78 3.23 6.96
N LEU A 125 -2.23 4.02 6.03
CA LEU A 125 -2.19 5.47 6.12
C LEU A 125 -3.47 6.10 5.53
N TYR A 126 -4.63 5.87 6.18
CA TYR A 126 -5.95 6.29 5.68
C TYR A 126 -5.99 7.75 5.22
N GLN A 127 -5.52 8.67 6.07
CA GLN A 127 -5.52 10.11 5.77
C GLN A 127 -4.64 10.47 4.56
N ILE A 128 -3.60 9.68 4.26
CA ILE A 128 -2.72 9.88 3.12
C ILE A 128 -3.33 9.26 1.85
N VAL A 129 -3.97 8.08 1.95
CA VAL A 129 -4.77 7.53 0.84
C VAL A 129 -5.84 8.53 0.41
N GLN A 130 -6.58 9.07 1.37
CA GLN A 130 -7.60 10.09 1.10
C GLN A 130 -6.99 11.33 0.42
N THR A 131 -5.82 11.80 0.89
CA THR A 131 -5.13 12.95 0.29
C THR A 131 -4.72 12.66 -1.16
N ILE A 132 -4.14 11.47 -1.44
CA ILE A 132 -3.74 11.06 -2.79
C ILE A 132 -4.93 11.04 -3.74
N LEU A 133 -6.04 10.40 -3.36
CA LEU A 133 -7.23 10.26 -4.21
C LEU A 133 -7.91 11.62 -4.46
N GLN A 134 -7.80 12.58 -3.52
CA GLN A 134 -8.34 13.93 -3.68
C GLN A 134 -7.46 14.85 -4.53
N GLU A 135 -6.13 14.73 -4.42
CA GLU A 135 -5.18 15.61 -5.10
C GLU A 135 -4.79 15.13 -6.50
N ASP A 136 -4.86 13.83 -6.77
CA ASP A 136 -4.54 13.24 -8.07
C ASP A 136 -5.79 12.61 -8.72
N PRO A 137 -6.55 13.36 -9.54
CA PRO A 137 -7.74 12.84 -10.22
C PRO A 137 -7.41 11.83 -11.33
N HIS A 138 -6.13 11.59 -11.64
CA HIS A 138 -5.67 10.67 -12.67
C HIS A 138 -4.98 9.45 -12.09
N VAL A 139 -5.00 9.29 -10.77
CA VAL A 139 -4.44 8.12 -10.11
C VAL A 139 -5.11 6.85 -10.62
N ASP A 140 -4.30 5.91 -11.12
CA ASP A 140 -4.76 4.57 -11.39
C ASP A 140 -4.92 3.82 -10.06
N ILE A 141 -6.15 3.76 -9.57
CA ILE A 141 -6.50 3.10 -8.30
C ILE A 141 -6.20 1.59 -8.30
N ASN A 142 -6.06 1.00 -9.49
CA ASN A 142 -5.78 -0.42 -9.71
C ASN A 142 -4.33 -0.68 -10.15
N ALA A 143 -3.46 0.34 -10.10
CA ALA A 143 -2.05 0.21 -10.45
C ALA A 143 -1.37 -0.85 -9.58
N GLN A 144 -0.59 -1.72 -10.21
CA GLN A 144 0.21 -2.72 -9.49
C GLN A 144 1.40 -2.07 -8.81
N GLY A 145 1.77 -2.60 -7.65
CA GLY A 145 2.87 -2.06 -6.87
C GLY A 145 3.51 -3.08 -5.94
N GLY A 146 4.68 -2.70 -5.43
CA GLY A 146 5.43 -3.50 -4.48
C GLY A 146 5.95 -4.82 -5.07
N ARG A 147 6.56 -5.65 -4.21
CA ARG A 147 7.31 -6.84 -4.61
C ARG A 147 6.48 -7.90 -5.34
N TYR A 148 5.19 -7.94 -5.07
CA TYR A 148 4.30 -8.97 -5.58
C TYR A 148 3.38 -8.48 -6.70
N GLY A 149 3.53 -7.22 -7.15
CA GLY A 149 2.65 -6.64 -8.18
C GLY A 149 1.19 -6.57 -7.73
N SER A 150 0.94 -6.51 -6.42
CA SER A 150 -0.40 -6.44 -5.85
C SER A 150 -1.00 -5.05 -6.03
N ARG A 151 -2.33 -4.96 -5.97
CA ARG A 151 -3.07 -3.70 -6.09
C ARG A 151 -3.38 -3.09 -4.72
N PRO A 152 -3.60 -1.77 -4.62
CA PRO A 152 -3.90 -1.10 -3.36
C PRO A 152 -5.03 -1.75 -2.55
N LEU A 153 -6.13 -2.13 -3.21
CA LEU A 153 -7.26 -2.81 -2.54
C LEU A 153 -6.84 -4.16 -1.96
N PHE A 154 -6.12 -4.98 -2.74
CA PHE A 154 -5.68 -6.30 -2.31
C PHE A 154 -4.74 -6.22 -1.11
N VAL A 155 -3.73 -5.34 -1.15
CA VAL A 155 -2.77 -5.21 -0.05
C VAL A 155 -3.40 -4.61 1.22
N ALA A 156 -4.38 -3.72 1.08
CA ALA A 156 -5.17 -3.21 2.21
C ALA A 156 -5.96 -4.36 2.88
N CYS A 157 -6.61 -5.21 2.09
CA CYS A 157 -7.31 -6.40 2.60
C CYS A 157 -6.34 -7.39 3.27
N TRP A 158 -5.21 -7.71 2.63
CA TRP A 158 -4.19 -8.62 3.17
C TRP A 158 -3.66 -8.16 4.53
N ARG A 159 -3.51 -6.85 4.71
CA ARG A 159 -3.01 -6.25 5.96
C ARG A 159 -4.10 -5.82 6.93
N GLU A 160 -5.34 -6.20 6.66
CA GLU A 160 -6.52 -5.91 7.49
C GLU A 160 -6.78 -4.40 7.68
N HIS A 161 -6.41 -3.57 6.70
CA HIS A 161 -6.69 -2.13 6.65
C HIS A 161 -8.04 -1.88 5.96
N TYR A 162 -9.11 -2.39 6.59
CA TYR A 162 -10.45 -2.43 5.99
C TYR A 162 -11.11 -1.06 5.81
N ASP A 163 -10.72 -0.06 6.60
CA ASP A 163 -11.11 1.34 6.41
C ASP A 163 -10.60 1.89 5.08
N ILE A 164 -9.34 1.59 4.74
CA ILE A 164 -8.76 1.91 3.43
C ILE A 164 -9.39 1.07 2.33
N ALA A 165 -9.63 -0.23 2.56
CA ALA A 165 -10.29 -1.07 1.57
C ALA A 165 -11.68 -0.50 1.20
N HIS A 166 -12.47 -0.08 2.20
CA HIS A 166 -13.73 0.60 1.96
C HIS A 166 -13.56 1.90 1.17
N LEU A 167 -12.61 2.76 1.53
CA LEU A 167 -12.33 3.99 0.79
C LEU A 167 -11.98 3.71 -0.67
N LEU A 168 -11.13 2.71 -0.94
CA LEU A 168 -10.76 2.33 -2.30
C LEU A 168 -11.96 1.78 -3.09
N LEU A 169 -12.85 1.02 -2.45
CA LEU A 169 -14.09 0.53 -3.07
C LEU A 169 -15.04 1.69 -3.42
N ASP A 170 -15.21 2.64 -2.51
CA ASP A 170 -16.03 3.84 -2.72
C ASP A 170 -15.52 4.68 -3.91
N GLU A 171 -14.20 4.68 -4.12
CA GLU A 171 -13.51 5.36 -5.24
C GLU A 171 -13.36 4.47 -6.50
N GLY A 172 -14.01 3.31 -6.54
CA GLY A 172 -14.13 2.48 -7.74
C GLY A 172 -12.98 1.50 -8.00
N ALA A 173 -12.26 1.08 -6.97
CA ALA A 173 -11.28 0.00 -7.11
C ALA A 173 -11.94 -1.30 -7.62
N ASP A 174 -11.29 -1.96 -8.57
CA ASP A 174 -11.82 -3.16 -9.21
C ASP A 174 -11.63 -4.38 -8.30
N VAL A 175 -12.76 -4.89 -7.83
CA VAL A 175 -12.87 -6.03 -6.93
C VAL A 175 -12.68 -7.39 -7.61
N THR A 176 -12.76 -7.43 -8.94
CA THR A 176 -12.69 -8.65 -9.74
C THR A 176 -11.26 -9.07 -10.06
N LEU A 177 -10.30 -8.15 -9.89
CA LEU A 177 -8.90 -8.40 -10.20
C LEU A 177 -8.27 -9.37 -9.21
N GLU A 178 -7.64 -10.41 -9.75
CA GLU A 178 -6.81 -11.34 -9.00
C GLU A 178 -5.42 -10.76 -8.76
N ASP A 179 -4.89 -11.04 -7.58
CA ASP A 179 -3.48 -10.84 -7.26
C ASP A 179 -2.64 -11.89 -7.97
N GLU A 180 -1.66 -11.46 -8.78
CA GLU A 180 -0.91 -12.37 -9.66
C GLU A 180 -0.06 -13.38 -8.88
N ALA A 181 0.47 -12.99 -7.72
CA ALA A 181 1.33 -13.85 -6.93
C ALA A 181 0.56 -14.99 -6.24
N SER A 182 -0.69 -14.74 -5.87
CA SER A 182 -1.48 -15.66 -5.06
C SER A 182 -2.71 -16.25 -5.74
N GLY A 183 -3.18 -15.64 -6.84
CA GLY A 183 -4.41 -16.02 -7.56
C GLY A 183 -5.69 -15.65 -6.84
N PHE A 184 -5.64 -14.88 -5.75
CA PHE A 184 -6.83 -14.48 -5.00
C PHE A 184 -7.37 -13.13 -5.45
N THR A 185 -8.68 -12.99 -5.47
CA THR A 185 -9.35 -11.69 -5.41
C THR A 185 -9.36 -11.18 -3.97
N ALA A 186 -9.65 -9.89 -3.79
CA ALA A 186 -9.89 -9.32 -2.46
C ALA A 186 -11.02 -10.06 -1.71
N LEU A 187 -12.07 -10.48 -2.42
CA LEU A 187 -13.19 -11.22 -1.82
C LEU A 187 -12.76 -12.60 -1.31
N SER A 188 -12.07 -13.39 -2.14
CA SER A 188 -11.66 -14.74 -1.75
C SER A 188 -10.65 -14.70 -0.62
N LEU A 189 -9.73 -13.72 -0.64
CA LEU A 189 -8.76 -13.49 0.43
C LEU A 189 -9.46 -13.26 1.79
N VAL A 190 -10.35 -12.26 1.84
CA VAL A 190 -11.02 -11.86 3.09
C VAL A 190 -12.01 -12.96 3.55
N SER A 191 -12.62 -13.69 2.63
CA SER A 191 -13.53 -14.79 2.97
C SER A 191 -12.80 -16.00 3.56
N GLN A 192 -11.59 -16.29 3.09
CA GLN A 192 -10.83 -17.46 3.51
C GLN A 192 -9.99 -17.21 4.78
N TRP A 193 -9.39 -16.02 4.90
CA TRP A 193 -8.43 -15.71 5.96
C TRP A 193 -8.79 -14.51 6.82
N GLY A 194 -9.85 -13.78 6.49
CA GLY A 194 -10.36 -12.72 7.34
C GLY A 194 -10.82 -13.26 8.68
N LYS A 195 -10.53 -12.53 9.77
CA LYS A 195 -11.04 -12.86 11.10
C LYS A 195 -12.57 -12.84 11.10
N ASP A 196 -13.22 -13.74 11.84
CA ASP A 196 -14.67 -13.66 12.05
C ASP A 196 -15.00 -12.45 12.95
N SER A 197 -15.18 -11.30 12.31
CA SER A 197 -15.42 -10.01 12.94
C SER A 197 -16.55 -9.27 12.22
N SER A 198 -17.08 -8.23 12.86
CA SER A 198 -18.11 -7.40 12.24
C SER A 198 -17.54 -6.61 11.04
N GLU A 199 -16.27 -6.26 11.12
CA GLU A 199 -15.51 -5.48 10.17
C GLU A 199 -15.26 -6.29 8.90
N THR A 200 -14.80 -7.53 9.04
CA THR A 200 -14.66 -8.48 7.92
C THR A 200 -15.99 -8.70 7.21
N ARG A 201 -17.10 -8.92 7.96
CA ARG A 201 -18.42 -9.12 7.38
C ARG A 201 -18.93 -7.88 6.62
N ARG A 202 -18.66 -6.68 7.14
CA ARG A 202 -18.99 -5.42 6.46
C ARG A 202 -18.17 -5.24 5.18
N LEU A 203 -16.88 -5.58 5.20
CA LEU A 203 -16.04 -5.52 4.01
C LEU A 203 -16.51 -6.51 2.93
N ILE A 204 -16.79 -7.76 3.30
CA ILE A 204 -17.35 -8.75 2.37
C ILE A 204 -18.65 -8.24 1.75
N ALA A 205 -19.57 -7.69 2.56
CA ALA A 205 -20.83 -7.14 2.05
C ALA A 205 -20.62 -5.96 1.08
N HIS A 206 -19.65 -5.08 1.36
CA HIS A 206 -19.31 -3.97 0.47
C HIS A 206 -18.73 -4.50 -0.85
N ILE A 207 -17.76 -5.42 -0.80
CA ILE A 207 -17.18 -6.03 -2.00
C ILE A 207 -18.26 -6.70 -2.86
N LEU A 208 -19.18 -7.47 -2.26
CA LEU A 208 -20.30 -8.11 -2.96
C LEU A 208 -21.29 -7.10 -3.59
N THR A 209 -21.44 -5.92 -3.00
CA THR A 209 -22.27 -4.85 -3.56
C THR A 209 -21.56 -4.18 -4.75
N ALA A 210 -20.24 -3.99 -4.64
CA ALA A 210 -19.41 -3.47 -5.74
C ALA A 210 -19.39 -4.43 -6.93
N THR A 211 -19.23 -5.75 -6.72
CA THR A 211 -19.26 -6.75 -7.81
C THR A 211 -20.61 -6.77 -8.53
N ALA A 212 -21.73 -6.68 -7.80
CA ALA A 212 -23.07 -6.64 -8.38
C ALA A 212 -23.29 -5.40 -9.26
N THR A 213 -22.66 -4.28 -8.92
CA THR A 213 -22.73 -3.04 -9.71
C THR A 213 -21.99 -3.20 -11.05
N ILE A 214 -20.84 -3.89 -11.05
CA ILE A 214 -20.07 -4.19 -12.27
C ILE A 214 -20.86 -5.16 -13.17
N GLY A 215 -21.40 -6.26 -12.62
CA GLY A 215 -22.19 -7.23 -13.38
C GLY A 215 -23.54 -6.68 -13.87
N GLY A 216 -24.12 -5.70 -13.15
CA GLY A 216 -25.29 -4.96 -13.61
C GLY A 216 -25.00 -4.02 -14.78
N ALA A 217 -23.82 -3.38 -14.80
CA ALA A 217 -23.38 -2.55 -15.91
C ALA A 217 -23.13 -3.38 -17.19
N GLU A 218 -22.60 -4.60 -17.09
CA GLU A 218 -22.46 -5.52 -18.22
C GLU A 218 -23.81 -5.97 -18.83
N GLN A 219 -24.86 -6.10 -18.01
CA GLN A 219 -26.22 -6.40 -18.51
C GLN A 219 -26.88 -5.22 -19.23
N VAL A 220 -26.53 -3.97 -18.88
CA VAL A 220 -27.09 -2.77 -19.52
C VAL A 220 -26.50 -2.55 -20.92
N TYR A 221 -25.27 -3.01 -21.19
CA TYR A 221 -24.68 -2.96 -22.54
C TYR A 221 -25.10 -4.12 -23.46
N SER A 222 -25.79 -5.15 -22.95
CA SER A 222 -26.16 -6.34 -23.73
C SER A 222 -27.60 -6.32 -24.30
N LEU A 223 -28.30 -5.19 -24.29
CA LEU A 223 -29.67 -5.06 -24.82
C LEU A 223 -29.78 -4.36 -26.18
N GLU A 224 -28.68 -4.08 -26.87
CA GLU A 224 -28.69 -3.62 -28.27
C GLU A 224 -27.58 -4.29 -29.09
N ASP A 225 -27.68 -5.59 -29.34
CA ASP A 225 -27.63 -6.10 -30.73
C ASP A 225 -28.09 -7.57 -30.78
N ASN A 226 -29.00 -7.86 -31.70
CA ASN A 226 -29.67 -9.14 -31.82
C ASN A 226 -29.26 -9.75 -33.18
N GLY A 227 -28.44 -10.80 -33.16
CA GLY A 227 -27.94 -11.38 -34.41
C GLY A 227 -27.18 -12.70 -34.27
N SER A 228 -27.89 -13.77 -33.89
CA SER A 228 -27.74 -15.15 -34.38
C SER A 228 -26.32 -15.76 -34.56
N SER A 229 -25.95 -16.76 -33.75
CA SER A 229 -25.92 -18.19 -34.14
C SER A 229 -25.06 -19.04 -33.20
N GLU A 230 -25.53 -20.27 -32.99
CA GLU A 230 -24.96 -21.42 -32.28
C GLU A 230 -23.47 -21.72 -32.58
N HIS A 231 -22.70 -22.16 -31.57
CA HIS A 231 -22.20 -23.55 -31.48
C HIS A 231 -21.32 -23.83 -30.23
N ALA A 232 -21.71 -24.93 -29.56
CA ALA A 232 -21.03 -25.89 -28.66
C ALA A 232 -19.50 -25.86 -28.40
N GLY A 233 -19.10 -26.30 -27.18
CA GLY A 233 -17.91 -27.14 -27.00
C GLY A 233 -17.06 -27.01 -25.71
N VAL A 234 -17.61 -27.45 -24.57
CA VAL A 234 -17.06 -28.43 -23.59
C VAL A 234 -15.53 -28.55 -23.30
N ASP A 235 -15.23 -28.58 -21.98
CA ASP A 235 -14.14 -29.25 -21.22
C ASP A 235 -12.70 -28.70 -21.23
N SER A 236 -11.85 -28.91 -20.23
CA SER A 236 -11.90 -29.07 -18.76
C SER A 236 -10.43 -29.21 -18.30
N ASN A 237 -10.16 -28.92 -17.02
CA ASN A 237 -9.01 -29.39 -16.22
C ASN A 237 -7.57 -28.88 -16.52
N SER A 238 -6.95 -28.25 -15.52
CA SER A 238 -5.96 -28.97 -14.69
C SER A 238 -5.60 -28.19 -13.43
N ALA A 239 -5.85 -28.84 -12.29
CA ALA A 239 -5.39 -28.44 -10.97
C ALA A 239 -3.89 -28.76 -10.83
N VAL A 240 -3.13 -27.85 -10.21
CA VAL A 240 -1.79 -28.15 -9.69
C VAL A 240 -1.75 -27.73 -8.23
N THR A 241 -1.66 -28.74 -7.38
CA THR A 241 -1.35 -28.73 -5.95
C THR A 241 0.03 -28.13 -5.68
N LEU A 242 0.15 -27.26 -4.67
CA LEU A 242 1.42 -27.00 -3.99
C LEU A 242 1.22 -27.07 -2.47
N GLU A 243 2.06 -27.91 -1.87
CA GLU A 243 2.17 -28.18 -0.44
C GLU A 243 3.00 -27.09 0.26
N PHE A 244 2.67 -26.92 1.55
CA PHE A 244 3.12 -26.02 2.62
C PHE A 244 4.54 -25.43 2.60
#